data_AF-A0A810MYS1-F1
#
_entry.id   AF-A0A810MYS1-F1
#
_cell.length_a   1.000
_cell.length_b   1.000
_cell.length_c   1.000
_cell.angle_alpha   90.00
_cell.angle_beta   90.00
_cell.angle_gamma   90.00
#
_symmetry.space_group_name_H-M   'P 1'
#
loop_
_entity.id
_entity.type
_entity.pdbx_description
1 polymer ?
#
loop_
_entity_poly.entity_id
_entity_poly.type
_entity_poly.pdbx_seq_one_letter_code
_entity_poly.pdbx_strand_id
1 'polypeptide(L)' 'MATTDAQPRQTASQRLAAALGRPAPAPLTAEEAAEWERIQDQADAELSELSERYGAVERA' A
#
# COMPACT_ATOMS: atom_id res chain seq x y z
N MET A 1 -0.35 15.20 41.47
CA MET A 1 0.81 14.85 40.63
C MET A 1 0.63 13.44 40.09
N ALA A 2 0.40 13.32 38.79
CA ALA A 2 0.77 12.17 37.94
C ALA A 2 0.33 12.51 36.50
N THR A 3 1.17 13.26 35.79
CA THR A 3 1.05 13.48 34.34
C THR A 3 1.45 12.19 33.63
N THR A 4 0.50 11.27 33.43
CA THR A 4 0.74 10.15 32.50
C THR A 4 0.43 10.66 31.11
N ASP A 5 1.42 11.33 30.54
CA ASP A 5 1.47 11.78 29.17
C ASP A 5 1.42 10.52 28.29
N ALA A 6 0.25 10.24 27.71
CA ALA A 6 0.03 9.06 26.88
C ALA A 6 0.76 9.26 25.56
N GLN A 7 2.06 8.97 25.52
CA GLN A 7 2.80 9.04 24.28
C GLN A 7 2.16 8.10 23.25
N PRO A 8 1.78 8.59 22.06
CA PRO A 8 1.18 7.77 21.03
C PRO A 8 2.16 6.65 20.66
N ARG A 9 1.70 5.39 20.76
CA ARG A 9 2.52 4.22 20.41
C ARG A 9 2.87 4.29 18.93
N GLN A 10 4.17 4.24 18.63
CA GLN A 10 4.65 4.27 17.25
C GLN A 10 4.11 3.08 16.44
N THR A 11 3.67 3.34 15.21
CA THR A 11 3.24 2.31 14.26
C THR A 11 4.43 1.47 13.77
N ALA A 12 4.16 0.32 13.14
CA ALA A 12 5.22 -0.50 12.55
C ALA A 12 6.04 0.28 11.50
N SER A 13 5.37 1.03 10.64
CA SER A 13 6.00 1.87 9.61
C SER A 13 6.88 2.96 10.21
N GLN A 14 6.45 3.58 11.32
CA GLN A 14 7.26 4.58 12.02
C GLN A 14 8.52 3.99 12.65
N ARG A 15 8.42 2.80 13.27
CA ARG A 15 9.59 2.11 13.82
C ARG A 15 10.58 1.72 12.72
N LEU A 16 10.08 1.22 11.59
CA LEU A 16 10.93 0.88 10.45
C LEU A 16 11.63 2.12 9.88
N ALA A 17 10.89 3.22 9.68
CA ALA A 17 11.46 4.46 9.17
C ALA A 17 12.57 5.02 10.09
N ALA A 18 12.35 4.96 11.41
CA ALA A 18 13.36 5.31 12.40
C ALA A 18 14.62 4.43 12.29
N ALA A 19 14.46 3.11 12.14
CA ALA A 19 15.58 2.19 11.95
C ALA A 19 16.36 2.46 10.65
N LEU A 20 15.68 2.95 9.61
CA LEU A 20 16.28 3.31 8.33
C LEU A 20 16.86 4.74 8.29
N GLY A 21 16.68 5.54 9.35
CA GLY A 21 17.06 6.96 9.35
C GLY A 21 16.31 7.78 8.29
N ARG A 22 15.08 7.37 7.96
CA ARG A 22 14.23 8.00 6.93
C ARG A 22 12.95 8.55 7.58
N PRO A 23 12.31 9.56 6.98
CA PRO A 23 10.99 9.98 7.42
C PRO A 23 9.98 8.83 7.20
N ALA A 24 9.07 8.65 8.16
CA ALA A 24 7.95 7.74 7.96
C ALA A 24 7.02 8.29 6.88
N PRO A 25 6.50 7.43 5.97
CA PRO A 25 5.51 7.88 5.01
C PRO A 25 4.27 8.38 5.74
N ALA A 26 3.66 9.44 5.22
CA ALA A 26 2.37 9.90 5.70
C ALA A 26 1.31 8.80 5.44
N PRO A 27 0.36 8.60 6.36
CA PRO A 27 -0.77 7.72 6.09
C PRO A 27 -1.60 8.29 4.93
N LEU A 28 -2.09 7.41 4.06
CA LEU A 28 -3.03 7.80 3.01
C LEU A 28 -4.36 8.25 3.63
N THR A 29 -4.99 9.22 2.99
CA THR A 29 -6.40 9.51 3.21
C THR A 29 -7.27 8.38 2.63
N ALA A 30 -8.53 8.31 3.06
CA ALA A 30 -9.47 7.33 2.52
C ALA A 30 -9.71 7.51 1.01
N GLU A 31 -9.71 8.76 0.53
CA GLU A 31 -9.88 9.08 -0.90
C GLU A 31 -8.67 8.64 -1.72
N GLU A 32 -7.45 8.92 -1.25
CA GLU A 32 -6.23 8.45 -1.91
C GLU A 32 -6.15 6.92 -1.93
N ALA A 33 -6.51 6.26 -0.83
CA ALA A 33 -6.52 4.80 -0.77
C ALA A 33 -7.50 4.18 -1.79
N ALA A 34 -8.71 4.74 -1.90
CA ALA A 34 -9.73 4.28 -2.86
C ALA A 34 -9.29 4.50 -4.32
N GLU A 35 -8.62 5.61 -4.61
CA GLU A 35 -8.10 5.86 -5.96
C GLU A 35 -6.99 4.86 -6.33
N TRP A 36 -6.08 4.54 -5.40
CA TRP A 36 -5.06 3.52 -5.62
C TRP A 36 -5.66 2.13 -5.84
N GLU A 37 -6.69 1.76 -5.06
CA GLU A 37 -7.42 0.50 -5.24
C GLU A 37 -8.05 0.42 -6.64
N ARG A 38 -8.72 1.48 -7.09
CA ARG A 38 -9.30 1.55 -8.44
C ARG A 38 -8.26 1.41 -9.54
N ILE A 39 -7.09 2.04 -9.39
CA ILE A 39 -5.98 1.92 -10.35
C ILE A 39 -5.46 0.49 -10.40
N GLN A 40 -5.32 -0.15 -9.23
CA GLN A 40 -4.87 -1.53 -9.13
C GLN A 40 -5.85 -2.49 -9.79
N ASP A 41 -7.15 -2.37 -9.50
CA ASP A 41 -8.20 -3.20 -10.10
C ASP A 41 -8.19 -3.09 -11.63
N GLN A 42 -7.99 -1.88 -12.16
CA GLN A 42 -7.88 -1.66 -13.60
C GLN A 42 -6.64 -2.36 -14.18
N ALA A 43 -5.49 -2.23 -13.53
CA ALA A 43 -4.26 -2.88 -13.98
C ALA A 43 -4.38 -4.42 -13.95
N ASP A 44 -5.04 -4.97 -12.93
CA ASP A 44 -5.29 -6.41 -12.80
C ASP A 44 -6.24 -6.91 -13.89
N ALA A 45 -7.29 -6.13 -14.21
CA ALA A 45 -8.21 -6.45 -15.31
C ALA A 45 -7.50 -6.45 -16.67
N GLU A 46 -6.66 -5.44 -16.95
CA GLU A 46 -5.85 -5.36 -18.17
C GLU A 46 -4.88 -6.54 -18.27
N LEU A 47 -4.22 -6.90 -17.16
CA LEU A 47 -3.31 -8.03 -17.12
C LEU A 47 -4.04 -9.35 -17.36
N SER A 48 -5.25 -9.51 -16.84
CA SER A 48 -6.09 -10.70 -17.09
C SER A 48 -6.45 -10.79 -18.58
N GLU A 49 -6.90 -9.70 -19.18
CA GLU A 49 -7.25 -9.65 -20.61
C GLU A 49 -6.03 -9.98 -21.50
N LEU A 50 -4.87 -9.40 -21.19
CA LEU A 50 -3.62 -9.70 -21.90
C LEU A 50 -3.22 -11.17 -21.72
N SER A 51 -3.35 -11.70 -20.51
CA SER A 51 -3.03 -13.10 -20.21
C SER A 51 -3.96 -14.07 -20.94
N GLU A 52 -5.25 -13.75 -21.07
CA GLU A 52 -6.19 -14.54 -21.87
C GLU A 52 -5.87 -14.47 -23.37
N ARG A 53 -5.54 -13.27 -23.86
CA ARG A 53 -5.25 -13.01 -25.28
C ARG A 53 -3.94 -13.65 -25.74
N TYR A 54 -2.90 -13.62 -24.90
CA TYR A 54 -1.54 -14.03 -25.27
C TYR A 54 -1.03 -15.26 -24.52
N GLY A 55 -1.56 -15.59 -23.34
CA GLY A 55 -1.21 -16.79 -22.57
C GLY A 55 -1.84 -18.08 -23.09
N ALA A 56 -2.86 -18.01 -23.95
CA ALA A 56 -3.37 -19.17 -24.69
C ALA A 56 -2.36 -19.70 -25.74
N VAL A 57 -1.34 -18.91 -26.10
CA VAL A 57 -0.38 -19.26 -27.16
C VAL A 57 0.72 -20.21 -26.67
N GLU A 58 1.00 -20.30 -25.36
CA GLU A 58 2.04 -21.20 -24.83
C GLU A 58 1.54 -22.63 -24.51
N ARG A 59 0.23 -22.91 -24.65
CA ARG A 59 -0.35 -24.24 -24.38
C ARG A 59 -0.93 -24.96 -25.61
N ALA A 60 -0.64 -24.53 -26.83
CA ALA A 60 -1.04 -25.18 -28.08
C ALA A 60 0.18 -25.77 -28.80
#